data_AF-A0A537Z1S2-F1
#
_entry.id   AF-A0A537Z1S2-F1
#
_cell.length_a   1.000
_cell.length_b   1.000
_cell.length_c   1.000
_cell.angle_alpha   90.00
_cell.angle_beta   90.00
_cell.angle_gamma   90.00
#
_symmetry.space_group_name_H-M   'P 1'
#
loop_
_entity.id
_entity.type
_entity.pdbx_description
1 polymer ?
#
loop_
_entity_poly.entity_id
_entity_poly.type
_entity_poly.pdbx_seq_one_letter_code
_entity_poly.pdbx_strand_id
1 'polypeptide(L)'
;MTAVIVVCTGNVCRSPIAEGLLRRATEHRPIGAPITVSSAGTAGWEGSPATPEAVEAAAERGVDISGHIATRLRPGMAAGADLVLCMAREHRDLIARDEPEAAGRAFSLKELVRLLEDGARVDGYRAIASELDDWIDRLVPALFDPAPAALVAGET
;
A
#
# COMPACT_ATOMS: atom_id res chain seq x y z
N MET A 1 1.88 -9.51 5.29
CA MET A 1 0.53 -9.05 4.87
C MET A 1 0.73 -7.68 4.27
N THR A 2 0.21 -7.43 3.07
CA THR A 2 0.40 -6.15 2.37
C THR A 2 -0.85 -5.29 2.54
N ALA A 3 -0.71 -4.10 3.10
CA ALA A 3 -1.81 -3.19 3.36
C ALA A 3 -1.91 -2.11 2.28
N VAL A 4 -3.06 -2.00 1.63
CA VAL A 4 -3.38 -0.96 0.66
C VAL A 4 -4.51 -0.11 1.20
N ILE A 5 -4.34 1.21 1.20
CA ILE A 5 -5.42 2.16 1.50
C ILE A 5 -5.74 3.01 0.27
N VAL A 6 -7.01 3.09 -0.09
CA VAL A 6 -7.50 3.90 -1.20
C VAL A 6 -8.09 5.20 -0.67
N VAL A 7 -7.63 6.34 -1.17
CA VAL A 7 -8.01 7.66 -0.65
C VAL A 7 -8.74 8.48 -1.71
N CYS A 8 -9.90 9.02 -1.35
CA CYS A 8 -10.56 10.09 -2.11
C CYS A 8 -11.00 11.24 -1.19
N THR A 9 -11.91 12.11 -1.64
CA THR A 9 -12.38 13.24 -0.82
C THR A 9 -13.39 12.81 0.26
N GLY A 10 -14.54 12.26 -0.15
CA GLY A 10 -15.67 11.99 0.74
C GLY A 10 -15.75 10.54 1.25
N ASN A 11 -15.03 9.61 0.64
CA ASN A 11 -15.13 8.17 0.88
C ASN A 11 -16.54 7.56 0.65
N VAL A 12 -17.27 8.11 -0.32
CA VAL A 12 -18.63 7.64 -0.69
C VAL A 12 -18.81 7.27 -2.16
N CYS A 13 -17.85 7.61 -3.04
CA CYS A 13 -17.95 7.32 -4.48
C CYS A 13 -16.75 6.53 -5.00
N ARG A 14 -15.62 7.20 -5.26
CA ARG A 14 -14.47 6.61 -5.99
C ARG A 14 -13.72 5.57 -5.18
N SER A 15 -13.34 5.91 -3.95
CA SER A 15 -12.51 5.01 -3.14
C SER A 15 -13.23 3.73 -2.68
N PRO A 16 -14.55 3.73 -2.35
CA PRO A 16 -15.26 2.47 -2.07
C PRO A 16 -15.34 1.53 -3.27
N ILE A 17 -15.62 2.08 -4.47
CA ILE A 17 -15.62 1.30 -5.71
C ILE A 17 -14.25 0.67 -5.94
N ALA A 18 -13.19 1.47 -5.85
CA ALA A 18 -11.82 1.00 -6.05
C ALA A 18 -11.40 -0.05 -5.01
N GLU A 19 -11.78 0.12 -3.74
CA GLU A 19 -11.55 -0.87 -2.69
C GLU A 19 -12.19 -2.22 -3.04
N GLY A 20 -13.48 -2.23 -3.37
CA GLY A 20 -14.17 -3.47 -3.70
C GLY A 20 -13.65 -4.16 -4.97
N LEU A 21 -13.30 -3.38 -5.99
CA LEU A 21 -12.66 -3.91 -7.20
C LEU A 21 -11.28 -4.52 -6.91
N LEU A 22 -10.46 -3.85 -6.09
CA LEU A 22 -9.16 -4.35 -5.68
C LEU A 22 -9.28 -5.63 -4.84
N ARG A 23 -10.20 -5.66 -3.86
CA ARG A 23 -10.45 -6.85 -3.04
C ARG A 23 -10.79 -8.06 -3.90
N ARG A 24 -11.71 -7.91 -4.86
CA ARG A 24 -12.06 -8.98 -5.79
C ARG A 24 -10.88 -9.40 -6.66
N ALA A 25 -10.11 -8.44 -7.17
CA ALA A 25 -8.95 -8.74 -8.01
C ALA A 25 -7.83 -9.48 -7.25
N THR A 26 -7.75 -9.33 -5.93
CA THR A 26 -6.73 -9.99 -5.09
C THR A 26 -7.22 -11.25 -4.39
N GLU A 27 -8.53 -11.54 -4.39
CA GLU A 27 -9.15 -12.67 -3.68
C GLU A 27 -8.59 -14.04 -4.08
N HIS A 28 -8.24 -14.23 -5.35
CA HIS A 28 -7.78 -15.51 -5.88
C HIS A 28 -6.26 -15.58 -6.09
N ARG A 29 -5.48 -14.69 -5.48
CA ARG A 29 -4.02 -14.70 -5.65
C ARG A 29 -3.42 -15.91 -4.92
N PRO A 30 -2.92 -16.95 -5.63
CA PRO A 30 -2.53 -18.20 -4.99
C PRO A 30 -1.12 -18.16 -4.37
N ILE A 31 -0.34 -17.11 -4.64
CA ILE A 31 1.07 -16.99 -4.25
C ILE A 31 1.34 -15.58 -3.71
N GLY A 32 1.95 -15.51 -2.51
CA GLY A 32 2.40 -14.28 -1.85
C GLY A 32 1.66 -13.96 -0.54
N ALA A 33 2.05 -12.85 0.09
CA ALA A 33 1.40 -12.38 1.31
C ALA A 33 -0.05 -11.93 1.02
N PRO A 34 -1.00 -12.16 1.96
CA PRO A 34 -2.36 -11.68 1.81
C PRO A 34 -2.39 -10.17 1.68
N ILE A 35 -3.22 -9.66 0.77
CA ILE A 35 -3.42 -8.23 0.54
C ILE A 35 -4.71 -7.80 1.21
N THR A 36 -4.63 -6.84 2.11
CA THR A 36 -5.82 -6.15 2.64
C THR A 36 -5.98 -4.80 2.00
N VAL A 37 -7.22 -4.50 1.64
CA VAL A 37 -7.58 -3.23 1.01
C VAL A 37 -8.62 -2.55 1.88
N SER A 38 -8.35 -1.30 2.25
CA SER A 38 -9.28 -0.40 2.92
C SER A 38 -9.42 0.90 2.14
N SER A 39 -10.38 1.75 2.50
CA SER A 39 -10.50 3.09 1.93
C SER A 39 -10.84 4.15 2.96
N ALA A 40 -10.45 5.39 2.66
CA ALA A 40 -10.74 6.55 3.50
C ALA A 40 -10.91 7.84 2.68
N GLY A 41 -11.38 8.90 3.34
CA GLY A 41 -11.68 10.19 2.73
C GLY A 41 -10.94 11.34 3.41
N THR A 42 -10.28 12.21 2.64
CA THR A 42 -9.53 13.35 3.21
C THR A 42 -10.42 14.34 3.97
N ALA A 43 -11.63 14.61 3.45
CA ALA A 43 -12.67 15.30 4.20
C ALA A 43 -13.48 14.31 5.03
N GLY A 44 -13.81 13.16 4.42
CA GLY A 44 -14.52 12.04 5.03
C GLY A 44 -15.95 12.41 5.45
N TRP A 45 -16.95 11.93 4.72
CA TRP A 45 -18.35 12.04 5.15
C TRP A 45 -18.68 10.93 6.15
N GLU A 46 -17.92 10.90 7.24
CA GLU A 46 -17.85 9.79 8.19
C GLU A 46 -19.24 9.29 8.63
N GLY A 47 -19.44 7.97 8.57
CA GLY A 47 -20.73 7.32 8.88
C GLY A 47 -21.75 7.33 7.73
N SER A 48 -21.49 8.02 6.62
CA SER A 48 -22.39 8.02 5.46
C SER A 48 -22.25 6.74 4.63
N PRO A 49 -23.33 6.24 4.01
CA PRO A 49 -23.22 5.15 3.06
C PRO A 49 -22.51 5.61 1.77
N ALA A 50 -22.08 4.65 0.95
CA ALA A 50 -21.75 4.94 -0.44
C ALA A 50 -22.96 5.55 -1.17
N THR A 51 -22.72 6.43 -2.15
CA THR A 51 -23.84 7.01 -2.91
C THR A 51 -24.53 5.94 -3.75
N PRO A 52 -25.84 6.05 -4.02
CA PRO A 52 -26.56 5.05 -4.83
C PRO A 52 -25.91 4.78 -6.19
N GLU A 53 -25.41 5.83 -6.86
CA GLU A 53 -24.75 5.73 -8.16
C GLU A 53 -23.40 5.00 -8.06
N ALA A 54 -22.71 5.13 -6.93
CA ALA A 54 -21.47 4.40 -6.68
C ALA A 54 -21.75 2.91 -6.44
N VAL A 55 -22.81 2.59 -5.70
CA VAL A 55 -23.27 1.21 -5.50
C VAL A 55 -23.66 0.57 -6.83
N GLU A 56 -24.45 1.27 -7.64
CA GLU A 56 -24.86 0.81 -8.97
C GLU A 56 -23.65 0.57 -9.88
N ALA A 57 -22.74 1.54 -9.97
CA ALA A 57 -21.53 1.42 -10.79
C ALA A 57 -20.59 0.29 -10.33
N ALA A 58 -20.51 0.01 -9.03
CA ALA A 58 -19.77 -1.15 -8.51
C ALA A 58 -20.47 -2.47 -8.88
N ALA A 59 -21.79 -2.51 -8.74
CA ALA A 59 -22.60 -3.70 -9.01
C ALA A 59 -22.54 -4.10 -10.50
N GLU A 60 -22.58 -3.14 -11.42
CA GLU A 60 -22.33 -3.36 -12.86
C GLU A 60 -20.99 -4.06 -13.13
N ARG A 61 -20.01 -3.82 -12.25
CA ARG A 61 -18.67 -4.40 -12.34
C ARG A 61 -18.54 -5.65 -11.50
N GLY A 62 -19.61 -6.17 -10.91
CA GLY A 62 -19.64 -7.42 -10.13
C GLY A 62 -19.05 -7.29 -8.73
N VAL A 63 -19.23 -6.14 -8.08
CA VAL A 63 -18.80 -5.88 -6.70
C VAL A 63 -19.96 -5.20 -5.94
N ASP A 64 -20.29 -5.70 -4.76
CA ASP A 64 -21.27 -5.07 -3.88
C ASP A 64 -20.57 -4.18 -2.84
N ILE A 65 -20.94 -2.89 -2.81
CA ILE A 65 -20.48 -1.91 -1.81
C ILE A 65 -21.64 -1.29 -1.03
N SER A 66 -22.84 -1.88 -1.08
CA SER A 66 -24.04 -1.38 -0.39
C SER A 66 -23.87 -1.29 1.13
N GLY A 67 -23.01 -2.14 1.71
CA GLY A 67 -22.63 -2.10 3.13
C GLY A 67 -21.47 -1.17 3.47
N HIS A 68 -20.92 -0.41 2.50
CA HIS A 68 -19.80 0.49 2.75
C HIS A 68 -20.21 1.66 3.64
N ILE A 69 -19.38 1.97 4.63
CA ILE A 69 -19.54 3.14 5.51
C ILE A 69 -18.31 4.02 5.39
N ALA A 70 -18.55 5.28 5.04
CA ALA A 70 -17.52 6.26 4.84
C ALA A 70 -16.69 6.47 6.12
N THR A 71 -15.38 6.46 5.95
CA THR A 71 -14.38 6.65 6.99
C THR A 71 -13.53 7.87 6.67
N ARG A 72 -13.33 8.75 7.65
CA ARG A 72 -12.40 9.87 7.49
C ARG A 72 -10.96 9.38 7.60
N LEU A 73 -10.10 9.87 6.71
CA LEU A 73 -8.67 9.63 6.80
C LEU A 73 -8.14 10.30 8.08
N ARG A 74 -7.65 9.49 9.01
CA ARG A 74 -7.05 9.93 10.26
C ARG A 74 -5.53 9.77 10.20
N PRO A 75 -4.78 10.59 10.95
CA PRO A 75 -3.33 10.44 11.06
C PRO A 75 -2.93 9.00 11.41
N GLY A 76 -1.94 8.47 10.72
CA GLY A 76 -1.39 7.13 10.94
C GLY A 76 -2.03 6.06 10.05
N MET A 77 -3.20 6.33 9.44
CA MET A 77 -3.82 5.38 8.51
C MET A 77 -2.98 5.22 7.24
N ALA A 78 -2.47 6.32 6.68
CA ALA A 78 -1.62 6.26 5.49
C ALA A 78 -0.23 5.73 5.84
N ALA A 79 0.30 6.10 7.01
CA ALA A 79 1.57 5.61 7.52
C ALA A 79 1.56 4.08 7.73
N GLY A 80 0.45 3.51 8.21
CA GLY A 80 0.31 2.07 8.40
C GLY A 80 0.16 1.24 7.12
N ALA A 81 -0.07 1.87 5.96
CA ALA A 81 -0.20 1.17 4.70
C ALA A 81 1.17 0.91 4.05
N ASP A 82 1.26 -0.12 3.21
CA ASP A 82 2.40 -0.36 2.32
C ASP A 82 2.25 0.38 0.99
N LEU A 83 1.01 0.64 0.57
CA LEU A 83 0.66 1.43 -0.60
C LEU A 83 -0.54 2.33 -0.31
N VAL A 84 -0.42 3.61 -0.65
CA VAL A 84 -1.53 4.56 -0.60
C VAL A 84 -1.95 4.97 -2.00
N LEU A 85 -3.14 4.56 -2.40
CA LEU A 85 -3.68 4.79 -3.74
C LEU A 85 -4.66 5.98 -3.73
N CYS A 86 -4.24 7.09 -4.32
CA CYS A 86 -4.98 8.34 -4.36
C CYS A 86 -5.84 8.46 -5.62
N MET A 87 -7.12 8.84 -5.47
CA MET A 87 -8.03 9.02 -6.60
C MET A 87 -7.83 10.35 -7.35
N ALA A 88 -7.04 11.26 -6.82
CA ALA A 88 -6.61 12.50 -7.45
C ALA A 88 -5.24 12.93 -6.89
N ARG A 89 -4.56 13.84 -7.61
CA ARG A 89 -3.22 14.34 -7.20
C ARG A 89 -3.29 15.11 -5.89
N GLU A 90 -4.36 15.86 -5.67
CA GLU A 90 -4.57 16.66 -4.46
C GLU A 90 -4.70 15.78 -3.21
N HIS A 91 -5.16 14.52 -3.34
CA HIS A 91 -5.17 13.57 -2.23
C HIS A 91 -3.75 13.10 -1.90
N ARG A 92 -2.92 12.85 -2.92
CA ARG A 92 -1.49 12.51 -2.74
C ARG A 92 -0.75 13.67 -2.08
N ASP A 93 -0.95 14.89 -2.58
CA ASP A 93 -0.30 16.09 -2.06
C ASP A 93 -0.68 16.33 -0.59
N LEU A 94 -1.93 16.05 -0.21
CA LEU A 94 -2.39 16.09 1.18
C LEU A 94 -1.64 15.07 2.04
N ILE A 95 -1.50 13.83 1.57
CA ILE A 95 -0.79 12.78 2.31
C ILE A 95 0.70 13.11 2.44
N ALA A 96 1.33 13.61 1.38
CA ALA A 96 2.73 13.99 1.43
C ALA A 96 3.00 15.13 2.44
N ARG A 97 2.02 16.02 2.63
CA ARG A 97 2.09 17.10 3.61
C ARG A 97 1.81 16.63 5.03
N ASP A 98 0.73 15.85 5.22
CA ASP A 98 0.18 15.56 6.55
C ASP A 98 0.73 14.24 7.14
N GLU A 99 1.19 13.30 6.30
CA GLU A 99 1.84 12.05 6.69
C GLU A 99 3.11 11.80 5.85
N PRO A 100 4.20 12.57 6.07
CA PRO A 100 5.42 12.52 5.24
C PRO A 100 6.04 11.12 5.13
N GLU A 101 5.91 10.30 6.17
CA GLU A 101 6.37 8.91 6.17
C GLU A 101 5.72 8.06 5.08
N ALA A 102 4.47 8.37 4.71
CA ALA A 102 3.73 7.69 3.67
C ALA A 102 3.97 8.27 2.27
N ALA A 103 4.63 9.43 2.14
CA ALA A 103 4.77 10.15 0.88
C ALA A 103 5.45 9.30 -0.22
N GLY A 104 6.47 8.53 0.14
CA GLY A 104 7.20 7.65 -0.79
C GLY A 104 6.38 6.48 -1.34
N ARG A 105 5.27 6.14 -0.69
CA ARG A 105 4.34 5.07 -1.07
C ARG A 105 2.95 5.58 -1.46
N ALA A 106 2.81 6.89 -1.61
CA ALA A 106 1.55 7.53 -1.99
C ALA A 106 1.60 7.97 -3.46
N PHE A 107 0.69 7.41 -4.25
CA PHE A 107 0.61 7.67 -5.68
C PHE A 107 -0.83 7.97 -6.07
N SER A 108 -1.05 8.93 -6.98
CA SER A 108 -2.33 8.94 -7.68
C SER A 108 -2.43 7.72 -8.59
N LEU A 109 -3.66 7.23 -8.83
CA LEU A 109 -3.87 6.05 -9.69
C LEU A 109 -3.24 6.23 -11.08
N LYS A 110 -3.36 7.41 -11.68
CA LYS A 110 -2.78 7.71 -13.00
C LYS A 110 -1.24 7.69 -12.97
N GLU A 111 -0.63 8.27 -11.94
CA GLU A 111 0.83 8.22 -11.78
C GLU A 111 1.31 6.78 -11.59
N LEU A 112 0.62 5.99 -10.77
CA LEU A 112 1.01 4.62 -10.49
C LEU A 112 0.95 3.74 -11.74
N VAL A 113 -0.13 3.83 -12.52
CA VAL A 113 -0.28 3.10 -13.78
C VAL A 113 0.83 3.47 -14.75
N ARG A 114 1.12 4.77 -14.92
CA ARG A 114 2.21 5.22 -15.78
C ARG A 114 3.57 4.66 -15.34
N LEU A 115 3.88 4.72 -14.04
CA LEU A 115 5.13 4.18 -13.51
C LEU A 115 5.26 2.68 -13.79
N LEU A 116 4.18 1.92 -13.62
CA LEU A 116 4.15 0.48 -13.92
C LEU A 116 4.34 0.18 -15.41
N GLU A 117 3.72 0.96 -16.29
CA GLU A 117 3.89 0.87 -17.75
C GLU A 117 5.33 1.20 -18.17
N ASP A 118 5.97 2.15 -17.48
CA ASP A 118 7.38 2.51 -17.66
C ASP A 118 8.35 1.50 -17.01
N GLY A 119 7.84 0.39 -16.45
CA GLY A 119 8.63 -0.72 -15.90
C GLY A 119 9.05 -0.56 -14.44
N ALA A 120 8.57 0.47 -13.74
CA ALA A 120 8.79 0.61 -12.30
C ALA A 120 8.09 -0.51 -11.53
N ARG A 121 8.67 -0.91 -10.39
CA ARG A 121 8.04 -1.84 -9.45
C ARG A 121 7.55 -1.06 -8.24
N VAL A 122 6.28 -1.21 -7.88
CA VAL A 122 5.73 -0.69 -6.63
C VAL A 122 6.30 -1.52 -5.48
N ASP A 123 6.89 -0.85 -4.50
CA ASP A 123 7.90 -1.40 -3.59
C ASP A 123 7.59 -2.76 -2.95
N GLY A 124 8.22 -3.80 -3.52
CA GLY A 124 8.69 -4.97 -2.76
C GLY A 124 9.97 -4.67 -1.95
N TYR A 125 10.53 -3.46 -2.06
CA TYR A 125 11.82 -3.08 -1.46
C TYR A 125 11.78 -2.90 0.06
N ARG A 126 10.61 -2.78 0.70
CA ARG A 126 10.51 -2.92 2.17
C ARG A 126 10.88 -4.34 2.64
N ALA A 127 10.60 -5.36 1.82
CA ALA A 127 11.05 -6.73 2.07
C ALA A 127 12.56 -6.88 1.82
N ILE A 128 13.09 -6.26 0.75
CA ILE A 128 14.53 -6.29 0.44
C ILE A 128 15.35 -5.55 1.51
N ALA A 129 14.86 -4.41 2.01
CA ALA A 129 15.51 -3.68 3.10
C ALA A 129 15.47 -4.48 4.42
N SER A 130 14.36 -5.14 4.75
CA SER A 130 14.28 -5.99 5.94
C SER A 130 15.14 -7.25 5.84
N GLU A 131 15.29 -7.83 4.63
CA GLU A 131 16.22 -8.93 4.37
C GLU A 131 17.69 -8.48 4.47
N LEU A 132 18.02 -7.30 3.96
CA LEU A 132 19.36 -6.71 4.11
C LEU A 132 19.67 -6.38 5.57
N ASP A 133 18.70 -5.89 6.35
CA ASP A 133 18.87 -5.62 7.78
C ASP A 133 19.16 -6.91 8.57
N ASP A 134 18.42 -8.02 8.33
CA ASP A 134 18.71 -9.34 8.96
C ASP A 134 20.10 -9.86 8.57
N TRP A 135 20.48 -9.69 7.30
CA TRP A 135 21.80 -10.12 6.83
C TRP A 135 22.93 -9.29 7.42
N ILE A 136 22.73 -7.98 7.59
CA ILE A 136 23.69 -7.08 8.22
C ILE A 136 23.80 -7.38 9.73
N ASP A 137 22.68 -7.61 10.43
CA ASP A 137 22.67 -7.96 11.86
C ASP A 137 23.37 -9.30 12.15
N ARG A 138 23.38 -10.23 11.19
CA ARG A 138 24.13 -11.50 11.27
C ARG A 138 25.59 -11.36 10.84
N LEU A 139 25.89 -10.46 9.90
CA LEU A 139 27.23 -10.20 9.40
C LEU A 139 28.08 -9.40 10.40
N VAL A 140 27.50 -8.39 11.04
CA VAL A 140 28.22 -7.47 11.94
C VAL A 140 28.89 -8.20 13.12
N PRO A 141 28.22 -9.08 13.88
CA PRO A 141 28.89 -9.84 14.94
C PRO A 141 30.03 -10.72 14.44
N ALA A 142 29.89 -11.35 13.25
CA ALA A 142 30.93 -12.20 12.65
C ALA A 142 32.16 -11.42 12.16
N LEU A 143 32.03 -10.11 11.93
CA LEU A 143 33.15 -9.22 11.59
C LEU A 143 33.91 -8.73 12.82
N PHE A 144 33.31 -8.81 14.01
CA PHE A 144 33.89 -8.27 15.26
C PHE A 144 34.14 -9.32 16.35
N ASP A 145 33.79 -10.59 16.14
CA ASP A 145 34.18 -11.71 17.00
C ASP A 145 35.45 -12.38 16.44
N PRO A 146 36.63 -12.21 17.06
CA PRO A 146 37.86 -12.80 16.55
C PRO A 146 38.01 -14.22 17.07
N ALA A 147 37.82 -15.24 16.23
CA ALA A 147 38.77 -16.37 16.08
C ALA A 147 38.30 -17.50 15.13
N PRO A 148 39.22 -18.31 14.55
CA PRO A 148 40.65 -18.10 14.30
C PRO A 148 40.99 -18.17 12.80
N ALA A 149 42.23 -17.80 12.48
CA ALA A 149 42.89 -17.91 11.19
C ALA A 149 42.74 -19.30 10.52
N ALA A 150 41.68 -19.51 9.74
CA ALA A 150 41.49 -20.74 8.95
C ALA A 150 40.59 -20.50 7.73
N LEU A 151 40.91 -19.52 6.89
CA LEU A 151 40.48 -19.45 5.48
C LEU A 151 41.48 -18.66 4.61
N VAL A 152 42.74 -18.60 5.07
CA VAL A 152 43.91 -18.40 4.21
C VAL A 152 44.64 -19.73 4.18
N ALA A 153 44.09 -20.71 3.47
CA ALA A 153 44.78 -21.95 3.14
C ALA A 153 44.15 -22.56 1.89
N GLY A 154 44.70 -22.15 0.76
CA GLY A 154 44.43 -22.68 -0.57
C GLY A 154 45.57 -22.29 -1.52
N GLU A 155 46.82 -22.36 -1.03
CA GLU A 155 48.02 -22.37 -1.87
C GLU A 155 48.16 -23.76 -2.50
N THR A 156 48.05 -23.86 -3.83
CA THR A 156 49.15 -24.18 -4.76
C THR A 156 48.63 -24.31 -6.18
#